data_AF-A0A9D2BVE6-F1
#
_entry.id   AF-A0A9D2BVE6-F1
#
_cell.length_a   1.000
_cell.length_b   1.000
_cell.length_c   1.000
_cell.angle_alpha   90.00
_cell.angle_beta   90.00
_cell.angle_gamma   90.00
#
_symmetry.space_group_name_H-M   'P 1'
#
loop_
_entity.id
_entity.type
_entity.pdbx_description
1 polymer ?
#
loop_
_entity_poly.entity_id
_entity_poly.type
_entity_poly.pdbx_seq_one_letter_code
_entity_poly.pdbx_strand_id
1 'polypeptide(L)'
;MKTRLPVVLALAAALALAACAPAHTADAPQNEQTAETAPAQETAPEPQTAGPAGAFFTVEAWNATEPVFNAGDAYYMLDPTYHLGYCLLTEIDYATAEQRVVCRVPGCGHDTDACPAYFPGKGRELCVFTVGETLYVYRPVVTMHYEGSWDDYYAEVVAPKLQERPQGWETLTDEELLAYCRGRYAEQSAPAGLYVIEGGGTSRRELTCTQDLASTTMRWCDGAALYGYAYDALPTGNSAGYRIALADGSVTTFPLMQYEKIVGAQGGRLLTSRPVADAPLPDPGQNWEAYDAAMQNAVVEYDWLDPATGMRSKVLERPRDASLYEDNGFCGLLNGELVFEEQELQDDGTALDRAFCAYDPAAGTWRDLLRPLPDASMTLRHPDAACPASSAACTAPYLWFTGSSGWTEDLTWVLDIRTGTLTAVQQKLADAPYGPQAVYPLAQTDDGRFLVRTAYRGEGELYDYSLIGIDAFLQGSTAYTPVQMLA
;
A
#
# COMPACT_ATOMS: atom_id res chain seq x y z
N MET A 1 60.86 1.43 13.71
CA MET A 1 61.91 2.46 13.58
C MET A 1 61.25 3.70 13.01
N LYS A 2 60.93 4.70 13.84
CA LYS A 2 61.67 5.99 14.02
C LYS A 2 61.83 6.69 12.65
N THR A 3 61.18 7.82 12.39
CA THR A 3 61.39 9.19 12.96
C THR A 3 60.17 10.05 12.56
N ARG A 4 59.36 10.73 13.40
CA ARG A 4 59.52 11.85 14.37
C ARG A 4 60.24 13.14 13.88
N LEU A 5 59.41 14.14 13.53
CA LEU A 5 59.37 15.58 13.98
C LEU A 5 60.61 16.47 13.68
N PRO A 6 60.63 17.82 13.92
CA PRO A 6 59.58 18.76 14.40
C PRO A 6 59.62 20.21 13.81
N VAL A 7 58.71 21.09 14.22
CA VAL A 7 58.91 22.42 14.91
C VAL A 7 58.24 23.53 14.05
N VAL A 8 57.55 24.60 14.49
CA VAL A 8 56.84 25.06 15.71
C VAL A 8 56.68 26.60 15.61
N LEU A 9 55.69 27.17 16.33
CA LEU A 9 55.53 28.59 16.77
C LEU A 9 55.02 29.59 15.70
N ALA A 10 54.17 30.60 15.97
CA ALA A 10 53.44 31.06 17.16
C ALA A 10 52.65 32.36 16.86
N LEU A 11 51.57 32.59 17.64
CA LEU A 11 51.05 33.87 18.19
C LEU A 11 50.57 34.98 17.20
N ALA A 12 49.58 35.83 17.47
CA ALA A 12 48.79 36.25 18.65
C ALA A 12 47.43 36.82 18.15
N ALA A 13 46.31 36.65 18.85
CA ALA A 13 45.67 37.61 19.80
C ALA A 13 45.46 39.03 19.21
N ALA A 14 44.32 39.73 19.31
CA ALA A 14 43.32 39.80 20.37
C ALA A 14 42.15 40.75 19.95
N LEU A 15 40.95 40.53 20.53
CA LEU A 15 39.97 41.49 21.09
C LEU A 15 39.52 42.75 20.29
N ALA A 16 38.30 43.30 20.38
CA ALA A 16 37.02 42.96 21.02
C ALA A 16 35.98 44.09 20.73
N LEU A 17 34.69 43.74 20.85
CA LEU A 17 33.54 44.48 21.44
C LEU A 17 32.97 45.79 20.82
N ALA A 18 31.66 45.67 20.50
CA ALA A 18 30.51 46.55 20.89
C ALA A 18 30.44 47.99 20.31
N ALA A 19 29.30 48.66 20.08
CA ALA A 19 27.88 48.47 20.34
C ALA A 19 27.06 49.51 19.53
N CYS A 20 25.74 49.29 19.42
CA CYS A 20 24.63 50.27 19.41
C CYS A 20 24.45 51.31 18.27
N ALA A 21 23.28 51.24 17.62
CA ALA A 21 22.55 52.37 17.00
C ALA A 21 21.90 53.26 18.10
N PRO A 22 21.38 54.50 17.86
CA PRO A 22 20.22 54.75 16.95
C PRO A 22 20.08 56.14 16.25
N ALA A 23 19.25 56.12 15.20
CA ALA A 23 18.16 57.03 14.77
C ALA A 23 18.29 58.57 14.48
N HIS A 24 17.53 58.96 13.45
CA HIS A 24 16.72 60.19 13.21
C HIS A 24 17.16 61.27 12.18
N THR A 25 16.48 61.20 11.01
CA THR A 25 15.69 62.23 10.26
C THR A 25 16.21 63.66 9.98
N ALA A 26 16.14 64.08 8.69
CA ALA A 26 15.52 65.35 8.23
C ALA A 26 15.47 65.50 6.66
N ASP A 27 14.26 65.70 6.15
CA ASP A 27 13.73 66.58 5.06
C ASP A 27 14.35 66.77 3.64
N ALA A 28 13.61 66.26 2.63
CA ALA A 28 12.97 66.84 1.40
C ALA A 28 13.64 67.94 0.51
N PRO A 29 13.19 68.25 -0.74
CA PRO A 29 12.07 67.70 -1.55
C PRO A 29 12.28 67.46 -3.09
N GLN A 30 11.31 66.72 -3.66
CA GLN A 30 10.63 66.78 -4.99
C GLN A 30 11.38 66.61 -6.33
N ASN A 31 10.97 65.58 -7.09
CA ASN A 31 10.25 65.80 -8.36
C ASN A 31 9.39 64.59 -8.75
N GLU A 32 8.15 64.86 -9.18
CA GLU A 32 7.13 63.89 -9.57
C GLU A 32 7.48 63.23 -10.92
N GLN A 33 7.45 61.90 -10.95
CA GLN A 33 7.23 61.14 -12.18
C GLN A 33 6.19 60.07 -11.91
N THR A 34 5.10 60.17 -12.67
CA THR A 34 3.97 59.25 -12.71
C THR A 34 4.46 57.85 -13.07
N ALA A 35 4.40 56.92 -12.10
CA ALA A 35 4.74 55.52 -12.31
C ALA A 35 3.48 54.72 -12.66
N GLU A 36 3.58 54.04 -13.80
CA GLU A 36 2.68 53.03 -14.34
C GLU A 36 2.57 51.84 -13.37
N THR A 37 1.35 51.43 -13.05
CA THR A 37 1.05 50.34 -12.10
C THR A 37 1.51 49.00 -12.67
N ALA A 38 2.56 48.41 -12.11
CA ALA A 38 2.92 47.02 -12.34
C ALA A 38 1.89 46.07 -11.66
N PRO A 39 1.52 44.94 -12.27
CA PRO A 39 0.56 44.01 -11.68
C PRO A 39 1.11 43.39 -10.39
N ALA A 40 0.22 43.25 -9.40
CA ALA A 40 0.52 42.63 -8.12
C ALA A 40 1.06 41.21 -8.33
N GLN A 41 2.23 40.96 -7.77
CA GLN A 41 2.85 39.65 -7.72
C GLN A 41 2.04 38.78 -6.76
N GLU A 42 1.32 37.81 -7.29
CA GLU A 42 0.59 36.81 -6.53
C GLU A 42 1.58 36.06 -5.64
N THR A 43 1.42 36.23 -4.32
CA THR A 43 2.28 35.59 -3.33
C THR A 43 1.88 34.12 -3.29
N ALA A 44 2.80 33.22 -3.65
CA ALA A 44 2.61 31.78 -3.52
C ALA A 44 2.17 31.44 -2.07
N PRO A 45 1.15 30.59 -1.87
CA PRO A 45 0.70 30.26 -0.53
C PRO A 45 1.84 29.63 0.27
N GLU A 46 2.07 30.14 1.49
CA GLU A 46 2.96 29.51 2.46
C GLU A 46 2.54 28.03 2.65
N PRO A 47 3.50 27.09 2.77
CA PRO A 47 3.18 25.71 3.06
C PRO A 47 2.40 25.66 4.37
N GLN A 48 1.13 25.25 4.30
CA GLN A 48 0.32 25.03 5.47
C GLN A 48 1.01 23.93 6.29
N THR A 49 1.55 24.28 7.45
CA THR A 49 2.03 23.31 8.43
C THR A 49 0.87 22.38 8.77
N ALA A 50 0.95 21.14 8.28
CA ALA A 50 0.04 20.08 8.63
C ALA A 50 0.03 19.92 10.16
N GLY A 51 -1.14 19.68 10.74
CA GLY A 51 -1.27 19.27 12.15
C GLY A 51 -0.41 18.03 12.46
N PRO A 52 -0.21 17.66 13.74
CA PRO A 52 0.64 16.53 14.08
C PRO A 52 0.15 15.28 13.35
N ALA A 53 0.98 14.76 12.46
CA ALA A 53 0.73 13.52 11.72
C ALA A 53 0.46 12.39 12.72
N GLY A 54 -0.60 11.63 12.52
CA GLY A 54 -0.79 10.37 13.21
C GLY A 54 0.34 9.40 12.88
N ALA A 55 0.41 8.28 13.60
CA ALA A 55 1.30 7.20 13.18
C ALA A 55 0.81 6.63 11.85
N PHE A 56 1.73 6.43 10.91
CA PHE A 56 1.46 5.78 9.65
C PHE A 56 0.95 4.35 9.85
N PHE A 57 -0.02 3.97 9.02
CA PHE A 57 -0.47 2.59 8.86
C PHE A 57 -0.53 2.22 7.38
N THR A 58 -0.44 0.92 7.10
CA THR A 58 -0.58 0.37 5.75
C THR A 58 -2.07 0.25 5.40
N VAL A 59 -2.43 0.74 4.22
CA VAL A 59 -3.79 0.75 3.65
C VAL A 59 -4.01 -0.47 2.79
N GLU A 60 -2.99 -0.88 2.02
CA GLU A 60 -3.07 -2.04 1.12
C GLU A 60 -1.79 -2.85 1.22
N ALA A 61 -1.90 -4.16 1.43
CA ALA A 61 -0.78 -5.09 1.37
C ALA A 61 -0.40 -5.36 -0.10
N TRP A 62 0.89 -5.49 -0.42
CA TRP A 62 1.46 -5.39 -1.78
C TRP A 62 0.96 -6.44 -2.80
N ASN A 63 0.09 -7.36 -2.39
CA ASN A 63 -0.57 -8.36 -3.25
C ASN A 63 -2.00 -8.68 -2.79
N ALA A 64 -2.73 -7.74 -2.19
CA ALA A 64 -4.16 -7.95 -1.99
C ALA A 64 -4.80 -8.06 -3.39
N THR A 65 -5.23 -9.26 -3.78
CA THR A 65 -5.91 -9.49 -5.07
C THR A 65 -7.30 -8.86 -5.09
N GLU A 66 -7.79 -8.42 -3.93
CA GLU A 66 -9.09 -7.83 -3.69
C GLU A 66 -8.92 -6.56 -2.82
N PRO A 67 -9.71 -5.51 -3.08
CA PRO A 67 -9.81 -4.31 -2.24
C PRO A 67 -10.35 -4.65 -0.85
N VAL A 68 -9.46 -4.86 0.12
CA VAL A 68 -9.82 -5.29 1.47
C VAL A 68 -9.08 -4.48 2.52
N PHE A 69 -9.70 -4.33 3.70
CA PHE A 69 -9.09 -3.65 4.82
C PHE A 69 -9.56 -4.20 6.16
N ASN A 70 -8.61 -4.57 7.02
CA ASN A 70 -8.87 -5.00 8.39
C ASN A 70 -8.78 -3.79 9.33
N ALA A 71 -9.94 -3.29 9.78
CA ALA A 71 -10.03 -2.22 10.77
C ALA A 71 -9.84 -2.71 12.22
N GLY A 72 -9.75 -4.03 12.43
CA GLY A 72 -9.57 -4.67 13.74
C GLY A 72 -10.86 -5.22 14.33
N ASP A 73 -11.94 -4.44 14.26
CA ASP A 73 -13.30 -4.80 14.69
C ASP A 73 -14.18 -5.25 13.50
N ALA A 74 -13.81 -4.87 12.28
CA ALA A 74 -14.48 -5.26 11.05
C ALA A 74 -13.49 -5.51 9.90
N TYR A 75 -13.91 -6.35 8.96
CA TYR A 75 -13.24 -6.55 7.68
C TYR A 75 -14.03 -5.87 6.57
N TYR A 76 -13.49 -4.81 6.00
CA TYR A 76 -14.07 -4.12 4.86
C TYR A 76 -13.61 -4.77 3.57
N MET A 77 -14.53 -4.92 2.63
CA MET A 77 -14.21 -5.41 1.29
C MET A 77 -15.19 -4.91 0.25
N LEU A 78 -14.69 -4.67 -0.96
CA LEU A 78 -15.57 -4.53 -2.11
C LEU A 78 -16.08 -5.91 -2.51
N ASP A 79 -17.38 -6.07 -2.42
CA ASP A 79 -18.09 -7.32 -2.68
C ASP A 79 -17.79 -7.79 -4.11
N PRO A 80 -17.15 -8.96 -4.28
CA PRO A 80 -16.89 -9.52 -5.60
C PRO A 80 -18.14 -10.18 -6.20
N THR A 81 -19.26 -10.25 -5.47
CA THR A 81 -20.53 -10.74 -6.02
C THR A 81 -20.85 -9.91 -7.26
N TYR A 82 -20.83 -10.55 -8.43
CA TYR A 82 -20.85 -9.88 -9.73
C TYR A 82 -22.16 -9.15 -9.97
N HIS A 83 -22.32 -7.97 -9.38
CA HIS A 83 -23.32 -7.04 -9.83
C HIS A 83 -22.93 -6.55 -11.24
N LEU A 84 -23.90 -6.53 -12.15
CA LEU A 84 -23.66 -6.14 -13.53
C LEU A 84 -23.30 -4.64 -13.58
N GLY A 85 -22.01 -4.36 -13.67
CA GLY A 85 -21.48 -3.00 -13.83
C GLY A 85 -21.23 -2.23 -12.54
N TYR A 86 -21.31 -2.85 -11.37
CA TYR A 86 -20.97 -2.19 -10.12
C TYR A 86 -20.45 -3.17 -9.08
N CYS A 87 -19.94 -2.64 -7.99
CA CYS A 87 -19.62 -3.39 -6.79
C CYS A 87 -20.15 -2.64 -5.57
N LEU A 88 -20.34 -3.36 -4.47
CA LEU A 88 -20.79 -2.80 -3.21
C LEU A 88 -19.70 -2.89 -2.17
N LEU A 89 -19.50 -1.83 -1.40
CA LEU A 89 -18.69 -1.92 -0.20
C LEU A 89 -19.46 -2.63 0.90
N THR A 90 -18.87 -3.71 1.40
CA THR A 90 -19.41 -4.53 2.48
C THR A 90 -18.46 -4.55 3.66
N GLU A 91 -18.99 -4.88 4.82
CA GLU A 91 -18.21 -5.16 6.01
C GLU A 91 -18.64 -6.49 6.62
N ILE A 92 -17.67 -7.25 7.13
CA ILE A 92 -17.91 -8.36 8.06
C ILE A 92 -17.69 -7.79 9.46
N ASP A 93 -18.78 -7.68 10.22
CA ASP A 93 -18.75 -7.27 11.62
C ASP A 93 -18.28 -8.47 12.45
N TYR A 94 -17.11 -8.36 13.09
CA TYR A 94 -16.55 -9.49 13.83
C TYR A 94 -17.36 -9.84 15.06
N ALA A 95 -18.03 -8.86 15.69
CA ALA A 95 -18.81 -9.09 16.90
C ALA A 95 -20.08 -9.90 16.60
N THR A 96 -20.76 -9.62 15.49
CA THR A 96 -21.98 -10.34 15.12
C THR A 96 -21.74 -11.52 14.18
N ALA A 97 -20.58 -11.61 13.55
CA ALA A 97 -20.30 -12.54 12.45
C ALA A 97 -21.32 -12.40 11.31
N GLU A 98 -21.66 -11.17 10.93
CA GLU A 98 -22.57 -10.87 9.83
C GLU A 98 -21.87 -10.02 8.77
N GLN A 99 -22.08 -10.34 7.50
CA GLN A 99 -21.72 -9.46 6.39
C GLN A 99 -22.88 -8.51 6.10
N ARG A 100 -22.59 -7.22 5.91
CA ARG A 100 -23.59 -6.23 5.51
C ARG A 100 -23.04 -5.23 4.51
N VAL A 101 -23.92 -4.68 3.67
CA VAL A 101 -23.60 -3.52 2.81
C VAL A 101 -23.37 -2.31 3.71
N VAL A 102 -22.33 -1.52 3.43
CA VAL A 102 -22.00 -0.29 4.19
C VAL A 102 -22.94 0.85 3.80
N CYS A 103 -24.23 0.66 4.03
CA CYS A 103 -25.27 1.62 3.76
C CYS A 103 -26.33 1.58 4.87
N ARG A 104 -26.65 2.77 5.39
CA ARG A 104 -27.67 2.98 6.43
C ARG A 104 -28.80 3.89 5.97
N VAL A 105 -28.87 4.18 4.67
CA VAL A 105 -29.95 4.97 4.06
C VAL A 105 -31.24 4.14 4.08
N PRO A 106 -32.31 4.58 4.78
CA PRO A 106 -33.54 3.80 4.88
C PRO A 106 -34.19 3.55 3.50
N GLY A 107 -34.50 2.28 3.21
CA GLY A 107 -35.14 1.89 1.95
C GLY A 107 -34.24 1.96 0.72
N CYS A 108 -32.92 2.02 0.89
CA CYS A 108 -31.97 1.99 -0.22
C CYS A 108 -32.01 0.64 -0.95
N GLY A 109 -32.07 0.68 -2.28
CA GLY A 109 -32.06 -0.52 -3.13
C GLY A 109 -30.67 -1.08 -3.43
N HIS A 110 -29.61 -0.34 -3.07
CA HIS A 110 -28.20 -0.70 -3.33
C HIS A 110 -27.86 -0.98 -4.82
N ASP A 111 -28.63 -0.41 -5.75
CA ASP A 111 -28.55 -0.67 -7.19
C ASP A 111 -28.18 0.57 -8.01
N THR A 112 -28.00 1.71 -7.36
CA THR A 112 -27.70 3.00 -7.99
C THR A 112 -26.68 3.78 -7.18
N ASP A 113 -26.11 4.80 -7.83
CA ASP A 113 -25.12 5.69 -7.25
C ASP A 113 -25.64 6.59 -6.10
N ALA A 114 -26.95 6.54 -5.83
CA ALA A 114 -27.53 7.14 -4.63
C ALA A 114 -27.17 6.37 -3.33
N CYS A 115 -26.73 5.13 -3.45
CA CYS A 115 -26.28 4.32 -2.33
C CYS A 115 -24.83 4.70 -1.94
N PRO A 116 -24.55 5.04 -0.67
CA PRO A 116 -23.19 5.31 -0.22
C PRO A 116 -22.18 4.17 -0.41
N ALA A 117 -22.66 2.92 -0.50
CA ALA A 117 -21.83 1.74 -0.73
C ALA A 117 -21.65 1.37 -2.20
N TYR A 118 -22.30 2.06 -3.14
CA TYR A 118 -22.24 1.73 -4.57
C TYR A 118 -20.97 2.28 -5.20
N PHE A 119 -20.30 1.48 -6.04
CA PHE A 119 -19.15 1.91 -6.82
C PHE A 119 -19.25 1.38 -8.25
N PRO A 120 -19.02 2.22 -9.28
CA PRO A 120 -19.12 1.78 -10.66
C PRO A 120 -18.02 0.76 -11.01
N GLY A 121 -18.36 -0.18 -11.89
CA GLY A 121 -17.40 -1.13 -12.44
C GLY A 121 -17.13 -2.32 -11.52
N LYS A 122 -15.88 -2.82 -11.52
CA LYS A 122 -15.49 -4.02 -10.76
C LYS A 122 -14.77 -3.70 -9.46
N GLY A 123 -14.31 -2.48 -9.30
CA GLY A 123 -13.66 -2.01 -8.08
C GLY A 123 -12.26 -2.57 -7.83
N ARG A 124 -11.68 -3.38 -8.73
CA ARG A 124 -10.42 -4.12 -8.48
C ARG A 124 -9.20 -3.25 -8.17
N GLU A 125 -9.17 -2.03 -8.70
CA GLU A 125 -8.07 -1.08 -8.47
C GLU A 125 -8.42 -0.07 -7.36
N LEU A 126 -9.58 -0.19 -6.72
CA LEU A 126 -9.95 0.65 -5.59
C LEU A 126 -9.21 0.19 -4.34
N CYS A 127 -8.98 1.13 -3.42
CA CYS A 127 -8.28 0.87 -2.18
C CYS A 127 -9.12 1.36 -0.99
N VAL A 128 -9.44 0.47 -0.06
CA VAL A 128 -10.36 0.73 1.05
C VAL A 128 -9.57 0.92 2.34
N PHE A 129 -9.96 1.88 3.18
CA PHE A 129 -9.36 2.08 4.51
C PHE A 129 -10.22 2.97 5.41
N THR A 130 -9.94 2.94 6.71
CA THR A 130 -10.61 3.81 7.68
C THR A 130 -9.64 4.81 8.32
N VAL A 131 -10.18 5.97 8.68
CA VAL A 131 -9.53 6.93 9.59
C VAL A 131 -10.55 7.34 10.63
N GLY A 132 -10.38 6.85 11.86
CA GLY A 132 -11.42 6.94 12.89
C GLY A 132 -12.69 6.23 12.41
N GLU A 133 -13.84 6.91 12.50
CA GLU A 133 -15.13 6.39 12.05
C GLU A 133 -15.42 6.65 10.56
N THR A 134 -14.54 7.35 9.85
CA THR A 134 -14.71 7.67 8.43
C THR A 134 -14.07 6.60 7.57
N LEU A 135 -14.84 6.10 6.60
CA LEU A 135 -14.39 5.12 5.63
C LEU A 135 -14.05 5.83 4.32
N TYR A 136 -12.90 5.48 3.77
CA TYR A 136 -12.38 6.03 2.53
C TYR A 136 -12.22 4.93 1.50
N VAL A 137 -12.55 5.26 0.26
CA VAL A 137 -12.20 4.45 -0.91
C VAL A 137 -11.42 5.32 -1.87
N TYR A 138 -10.12 5.06 -1.99
CA TYR A 138 -9.28 5.70 -2.99
C TYR A 138 -9.53 5.06 -4.35
N ARG A 139 -9.78 5.90 -5.35
CA ARG A 139 -9.96 5.54 -6.74
C ARG A 139 -8.78 6.09 -7.55
N PRO A 140 -7.85 5.25 -8.01
CA PRO A 140 -6.79 5.69 -8.91
C PRO A 140 -7.34 5.93 -10.32
N VAL A 141 -6.53 6.55 -11.17
CA VAL A 141 -6.72 6.40 -12.62
C VAL A 141 -6.37 4.97 -12.96
N VAL A 142 -7.36 4.22 -13.45
CA VAL A 142 -7.18 2.79 -13.72
C VAL A 142 -6.19 2.56 -14.86
N THR A 143 -5.54 1.39 -14.83
CA THR A 143 -4.52 1.00 -15.81
C THR A 143 -5.02 1.07 -17.27
N MET A 144 -6.29 0.68 -17.47
CA MET A 144 -6.96 0.73 -18.78
C MET A 144 -7.89 1.96 -18.85
N HIS A 145 -7.31 3.14 -18.70
CA HIS A 145 -8.04 4.41 -18.73
C HIS A 145 -8.66 4.69 -20.11
N TYR A 146 -9.86 5.26 -20.12
CA TYR A 146 -10.58 5.64 -21.34
C TYR A 146 -10.82 7.15 -21.38
N GLU A 147 -10.20 7.83 -22.34
CA GLU A 147 -10.22 9.30 -22.46
C GLU A 147 -11.39 9.83 -23.32
N GLY A 148 -12.15 8.95 -23.98
CA GLY A 148 -13.26 9.33 -24.86
C GLY A 148 -14.56 9.61 -24.11
N SER A 149 -15.54 10.18 -24.82
CA SER A 149 -16.89 10.37 -24.28
C SER A 149 -17.65 9.05 -24.19
N TRP A 150 -18.80 9.06 -23.52
CA TRP A 150 -19.70 7.90 -23.53
C TRP A 150 -20.16 7.55 -24.95
N ASP A 151 -20.39 8.53 -25.82
CA ASP A 151 -20.86 8.26 -27.18
C ASP A 151 -19.78 7.55 -28.00
N ASP A 152 -18.52 7.93 -27.80
CA ASP A 152 -17.36 7.24 -28.39
C ASP A 152 -17.27 5.81 -27.84
N TYR A 153 -17.32 5.64 -26.52
CA TYR A 153 -17.29 4.33 -25.88
C TYR A 153 -18.46 3.44 -26.33
N TYR A 154 -19.63 4.05 -26.52
CA TYR A 154 -20.80 3.35 -27.01
C TYR A 154 -20.57 2.82 -28.42
N ALA A 155 -20.07 3.65 -29.33
CA ALA A 155 -19.78 3.26 -30.71
C ALA A 155 -18.67 2.20 -30.80
N GLU A 156 -17.62 2.33 -29.99
CA GLU A 156 -16.41 1.50 -30.04
C GLU A 156 -16.56 0.18 -29.29
N VAL A 157 -17.28 0.17 -28.16
CA VAL A 157 -17.33 -0.97 -27.23
C VAL A 157 -18.74 -1.54 -27.11
N VAL A 158 -19.77 -0.70 -26.96
CA VAL A 158 -21.13 -1.17 -26.64
C VAL A 158 -21.86 -1.68 -27.87
N ALA A 159 -21.88 -0.90 -28.96
CA ALA A 159 -22.58 -1.24 -30.18
C ALA A 159 -22.09 -2.56 -30.81
N PRO A 160 -20.77 -2.86 -30.88
CA PRO A 160 -20.29 -4.16 -31.33
C PRO A 160 -20.79 -5.32 -30.46
N LYS A 161 -20.77 -5.17 -29.13
CA LYS A 161 -21.28 -6.18 -28.18
C LYS A 161 -22.80 -6.39 -28.25
N LEU A 162 -23.54 -5.38 -28.67
CA LEU A 162 -24.98 -5.49 -28.93
C LEU A 162 -25.27 -6.26 -30.23
N GLN A 163 -24.43 -6.09 -31.25
CA GLN A 163 -24.56 -6.81 -32.52
C GLN A 163 -24.12 -8.27 -32.40
N GLU A 164 -23.00 -8.51 -31.72
CA GLU A 164 -22.44 -9.84 -31.49
C GLU A 164 -22.07 -9.98 -30.00
N ARG A 165 -22.84 -10.81 -29.29
CA ARG A 165 -22.64 -11.01 -27.86
C ARG A 165 -21.28 -11.67 -27.59
N PRO A 166 -20.51 -11.18 -26.61
CA PRO A 166 -19.34 -11.90 -26.11
C PRO A 166 -19.72 -13.29 -25.60
N GLN A 167 -18.77 -14.22 -25.68
CA GLN A 167 -18.95 -15.56 -25.12
C GLN A 167 -19.29 -15.48 -23.62
N GLY A 168 -20.32 -16.21 -23.20
CA GLY A 168 -20.82 -16.24 -21.82
C GLY A 168 -21.82 -15.13 -21.48
N TRP A 169 -22.14 -14.24 -22.44
CA TRP A 169 -23.06 -13.12 -22.26
C TRP A 169 -24.32 -13.26 -23.14
N GLU A 170 -24.55 -14.44 -23.70
CA GLU A 170 -25.65 -14.72 -24.62
C GLU A 170 -27.02 -14.58 -23.95
N THR A 171 -27.08 -14.70 -22.62
CA THR A 171 -28.31 -14.57 -21.82
C THR A 171 -28.61 -13.17 -21.34
N LEU A 172 -27.65 -12.24 -21.43
CA LEU A 172 -27.85 -10.86 -20.98
C LEU A 172 -28.80 -10.11 -21.92
N THR A 173 -29.77 -9.43 -21.33
CA THR A 173 -30.61 -8.46 -22.03
C THR A 173 -29.76 -7.27 -22.51
N ASP A 174 -30.27 -6.52 -23.49
CA ASP A 174 -29.60 -5.30 -23.96
C ASP A 174 -29.44 -4.27 -22.84
N GLU A 175 -30.41 -4.20 -21.92
CA GLU A 175 -30.39 -3.32 -20.76
C GLU A 175 -29.29 -3.72 -19.75
N GLU A 176 -29.17 -5.02 -19.44
CA GLU A 176 -28.12 -5.53 -18.56
C GLU A 176 -26.72 -5.32 -19.14
N LEU A 177 -26.54 -5.56 -20.45
CA LEU A 177 -25.27 -5.29 -21.11
C LEU A 177 -24.94 -3.80 -21.08
N LEU A 178 -25.93 -2.94 -21.33
CA LEU A 178 -25.75 -1.50 -21.29
C LEU A 178 -25.39 -1.01 -19.88
N ALA A 179 -26.05 -1.54 -18.84
CA ALA A 179 -25.75 -1.24 -17.44
C ALA A 179 -24.32 -1.67 -17.07
N TYR A 180 -23.91 -2.88 -17.47
CA TYR A 180 -22.53 -3.34 -17.31
C TYR A 180 -21.53 -2.37 -17.96
N CYS A 181 -21.78 -2.00 -19.22
CA CYS A 181 -20.90 -1.13 -19.98
C CYS A 181 -20.85 0.29 -19.42
N ARG A 182 -21.97 0.82 -18.90
CA ARG A 182 -22.04 2.11 -18.21
C ARG A 182 -21.16 2.11 -16.96
N GLY A 183 -21.26 1.07 -16.15
CA GLY A 183 -20.42 0.86 -14.98
C GLY A 183 -18.93 0.83 -15.31
N ARG A 184 -18.56 0.03 -16.31
CA ARG A 184 -17.17 -0.05 -16.78
C ARG A 184 -16.64 1.26 -17.34
N TYR A 185 -17.44 1.98 -18.12
CA TYR A 185 -17.05 3.30 -18.60
C TYR A 185 -16.84 4.28 -17.44
N ALA A 186 -17.76 4.31 -16.48
CA ALA A 186 -17.65 5.20 -15.31
C ALA A 186 -16.39 4.89 -14.48
N GLU A 187 -16.03 3.61 -14.30
CA GLU A 187 -14.77 3.22 -13.66
C GLU A 187 -13.55 3.62 -14.51
N GLN A 188 -13.59 3.38 -15.83
CA GLN A 188 -12.42 3.56 -16.72
C GLN A 188 -12.15 5.00 -17.11
N SER A 189 -13.15 5.87 -17.12
CA SER A 189 -13.01 7.27 -17.55
C SER A 189 -12.86 8.25 -16.39
N ALA A 190 -13.05 7.80 -15.15
CA ALA A 190 -13.10 8.73 -14.03
C ALA A 190 -11.68 9.14 -13.55
N PRO A 191 -11.47 10.43 -13.22
CA PRO A 191 -10.18 10.98 -12.76
C PRO A 191 -9.88 10.53 -11.32
N ALA A 192 -8.63 10.47 -10.87
CA ALA A 192 -8.29 10.03 -9.52
C ALA A 192 -9.10 10.78 -8.43
N GLY A 193 -9.49 10.08 -7.37
CA GLY A 193 -10.31 10.68 -6.32
C GLY A 193 -10.49 9.82 -5.06
N LEU A 194 -11.21 10.38 -4.10
CA LEU A 194 -11.60 9.72 -2.86
C LEU A 194 -13.12 9.72 -2.74
N TYR A 195 -13.70 8.56 -2.48
CA TYR A 195 -15.04 8.47 -1.91
C TYR A 195 -14.90 8.52 -0.39
N VAL A 196 -15.62 9.45 0.23
CA VAL A 196 -15.64 9.63 1.69
C VAL A 196 -17.01 9.22 2.20
N ILE A 197 -17.06 8.14 2.98
CA ILE A 197 -18.27 7.56 3.54
C ILE A 197 -18.32 7.88 5.03
N GLU A 198 -19.42 8.50 5.45
CA GLU A 198 -19.62 9.01 6.81
C GLU A 198 -20.87 8.40 7.46
N GLY A 199 -20.92 8.46 8.79
CA GLY A 199 -22.04 7.95 9.59
C GLY A 199 -22.28 6.45 9.44
N GLY A 200 -21.23 5.68 9.13
CA GLY A 200 -21.33 4.24 8.87
C GLY A 200 -22.15 3.91 7.63
N GLY A 201 -22.13 4.77 6.61
CA GLY A 201 -22.85 4.56 5.35
C GLY A 201 -24.17 5.34 5.23
N THR A 202 -24.37 6.41 6.00
CA THR A 202 -25.54 7.29 5.82
C THR A 202 -25.36 8.30 4.68
N SER A 203 -24.11 8.61 4.33
CA SER A 203 -23.77 9.55 3.27
C SER A 203 -22.43 9.18 2.63
N ARG A 204 -22.30 9.51 1.35
CA ARG A 204 -21.06 9.48 0.59
C ARG A 204 -20.88 10.83 -0.08
N ARG A 205 -19.65 11.33 -0.08
CA ARG A 205 -19.23 12.46 -0.91
C ARG A 205 -17.98 12.10 -1.69
N GLU A 206 -17.80 12.75 -2.82
CA GLU A 206 -16.66 12.52 -3.70
C GLU A 206 -15.72 13.71 -3.67
N LEU A 207 -14.43 13.42 -3.60
CA LEU A 207 -13.35 14.37 -3.77
C LEU A 207 -12.57 13.98 -5.02
N THR A 208 -12.56 14.86 -6.01
CA THR A 208 -11.63 14.71 -7.14
C THR A 208 -10.24 15.15 -6.70
N CYS A 209 -9.23 14.35 -6.97
CA CYS A 209 -7.86 14.75 -6.73
C CYS A 209 -7.49 15.95 -7.61
N THR A 210 -6.68 16.88 -7.11
CA THR A 210 -6.24 18.05 -7.90
C THR A 210 -5.32 17.67 -9.07
N GLN A 211 -4.87 16.41 -9.12
CA GLN A 211 -4.06 15.83 -10.19
C GLN A 211 -4.41 14.36 -10.36
N ASP A 212 -4.47 13.91 -11.61
CA ASP A 212 -4.54 12.49 -11.95
C ASP A 212 -3.21 11.79 -11.73
N LEU A 213 -3.26 10.68 -11.00
CA LEU A 213 -2.11 9.88 -10.61
C LEU A 213 -2.19 8.50 -11.28
N ALA A 214 -1.76 8.43 -12.54
CA ALA A 214 -1.64 7.17 -13.26
C ALA A 214 -0.43 6.37 -12.76
N SER A 215 -0.56 5.05 -12.71
CA SER A 215 0.51 4.11 -12.31
C SER A 215 1.16 4.44 -10.96
N THR A 216 0.35 4.92 -10.00
CA THR A 216 0.80 5.19 -8.64
C THR A 216 0.29 4.13 -7.69
N THR A 217 1.11 3.80 -6.70
CA THR A 217 0.70 2.95 -5.58
C THR A 217 0.54 3.83 -4.35
N MET A 218 -0.67 3.89 -3.79
CA MET A 218 -1.01 4.69 -2.62
C MET A 218 -1.30 3.75 -1.44
N ARG A 219 -0.32 3.51 -0.58
CA ARG A 219 -0.35 2.37 0.37
C ARG A 219 -0.21 2.75 1.83
N TRP A 220 0.11 4.00 2.15
CA TRP A 220 0.35 4.42 3.53
C TRP A 220 -0.49 5.64 3.88
N CYS A 221 -1.05 5.65 5.08
CA CYS A 221 -1.85 6.75 5.59
C CYS A 221 -1.38 7.17 6.97
N ASP A 222 -1.26 8.47 7.23
CA ASP A 222 -0.93 9.04 8.54
C ASP A 222 -2.16 9.56 9.30
N GLY A 223 -3.36 9.22 8.82
CA GLY A 223 -4.65 9.72 9.32
C GLY A 223 -5.05 11.10 8.78
N ALA A 224 -4.20 11.79 8.02
CA ALA A 224 -4.53 13.08 7.39
C ALA A 224 -4.37 13.04 5.87
N ALA A 225 -3.50 12.18 5.34
CA ALA A 225 -3.23 12.02 3.93
C ALA A 225 -2.86 10.58 3.57
N LEU A 226 -3.08 10.24 2.29
CA LEU A 226 -2.51 9.05 1.65
C LEU A 226 -1.16 9.37 1.04
N TYR A 227 -0.25 8.42 1.09
CA TYR A 227 1.12 8.52 0.60
C TYR A 227 1.45 7.35 -0.32
N GLY A 228 2.24 7.66 -1.35
CA GLY A 228 2.56 6.72 -2.40
C GLY A 228 3.65 7.23 -3.32
N TYR A 229 3.92 6.47 -4.38
CA TYR A 229 4.86 6.85 -5.43
C TYR A 229 4.47 6.22 -6.77
N ALA A 230 5.01 6.76 -7.87
CA ALA A 230 4.79 6.20 -9.22
C ALA A 230 5.73 5.02 -9.49
N TYR A 231 5.18 3.92 -10.02
CA TYR A 231 5.97 2.74 -10.42
C TYR A 231 6.75 3.01 -11.71
N ASP A 232 6.14 3.71 -12.67
CA ASP A 232 6.66 3.88 -14.03
C ASP A 232 7.83 4.88 -14.15
N ALA A 233 8.19 5.57 -13.06
CA ALA A 233 9.34 6.47 -13.03
C ALA A 233 10.70 5.73 -12.94
N LEU A 234 10.68 4.41 -12.73
CA LEU A 234 11.83 3.61 -12.29
C LEU A 234 12.72 2.98 -13.39
N PRO A 235 12.91 3.59 -14.57
CA PRO A 235 14.23 3.43 -15.18
C PRO A 235 15.01 4.74 -15.42
N THR A 236 14.38 5.91 -15.50
CA THR A 236 15.03 7.07 -16.16
C THR A 236 14.89 8.43 -15.49
N GLY A 237 14.19 8.56 -14.34
CA GLY A 237 13.91 9.86 -13.72
C GLY A 237 14.09 9.95 -12.21
N ASN A 238 14.11 11.18 -11.70
CA ASN A 238 13.87 11.44 -10.28
C ASN A 238 12.42 11.04 -9.99
N SER A 239 12.21 9.95 -9.25
CA SER A 239 10.87 9.58 -8.77
C SER A 239 10.32 10.70 -7.88
N ALA A 240 8.99 10.85 -7.87
CA ALA A 240 8.30 11.71 -6.93
C ALA A 240 7.44 10.85 -6.00
N GLY A 241 7.48 11.19 -4.71
CA GLY A 241 6.48 10.73 -3.77
C GLY A 241 5.24 11.62 -3.89
N TYR A 242 4.07 11.02 -3.76
CA TYR A 242 2.78 11.70 -3.81
C TYR A 242 2.12 11.66 -2.44
N ARG A 243 1.46 12.77 -2.11
CA ARG A 243 0.64 12.93 -0.92
C ARG A 243 -0.73 13.46 -1.33
N ILE A 244 -1.80 12.76 -0.97
CA ILE A 244 -3.20 13.14 -1.21
C ILE A 244 -3.84 13.50 0.13
N ALA A 245 -4.19 14.76 0.35
CA ALA A 245 -4.88 15.17 1.56
C ALA A 245 -6.31 14.62 1.60
N LEU A 246 -6.69 13.97 2.71
CA LEU A 246 -8.03 13.40 2.87
C LEU A 246 -9.12 14.45 3.05
N ALA A 247 -8.75 15.68 3.44
CA ALA A 247 -9.68 16.77 3.67
C ALA A 247 -10.35 17.25 2.37
N ASP A 248 -9.55 17.39 1.30
CA ASP A 248 -9.97 18.07 0.07
C ASP A 248 -9.50 17.41 -1.23
N GLY A 249 -8.70 16.33 -1.16
CA GLY A 249 -8.13 15.68 -2.35
C GLY A 249 -6.93 16.41 -2.95
N SER A 250 -6.37 17.41 -2.24
CA SER A 250 -5.18 18.11 -2.74
C SER A 250 -3.99 17.17 -2.86
N VAL A 251 -3.40 17.14 -4.06
CA VAL A 251 -2.21 16.36 -4.38
C VAL A 251 -0.98 17.25 -4.26
N THR A 252 -0.01 16.80 -3.48
CA THR A 252 1.31 17.42 -3.33
C THR A 252 2.39 16.37 -3.57
N THR A 253 3.60 16.82 -3.92
CA THR A 253 4.73 15.93 -4.15
C THR A 253 5.84 16.18 -3.15
N PHE A 254 6.64 15.15 -2.88
CA PHE A 254 7.89 15.24 -2.13
C PHE A 254 9.00 14.52 -2.89
N PRO A 255 10.26 14.97 -2.76
CA PRO A 255 11.35 14.45 -3.58
C PRO A 255 11.72 13.02 -3.16
N LEU A 256 11.85 12.12 -4.15
CA LEU A 256 12.58 10.86 -4.01
C LEU A 256 13.92 10.95 -4.76
N MET A 257 14.89 10.16 -4.33
CA MET A 257 16.15 9.98 -5.03
C MET A 257 15.96 9.08 -6.26
N GLN A 258 16.94 9.06 -7.16
CA GLN A 258 16.98 8.14 -8.29
C GLN A 258 16.87 6.69 -7.78
N TYR A 259 15.93 5.92 -8.33
CA TYR A 259 15.63 4.54 -7.94
C TYR A 259 15.15 4.33 -6.49
N GLU A 260 14.81 5.40 -5.76
CA GLU A 260 14.24 5.28 -4.42
C GLU A 260 12.75 4.97 -4.52
N LYS A 261 12.33 3.92 -3.81
CA LYS A 261 10.94 3.50 -3.66
C LYS A 261 10.54 3.46 -2.21
N ILE A 262 9.25 3.61 -1.94
CA ILE A 262 8.68 3.45 -0.60
C ILE A 262 8.29 1.99 -0.42
N VAL A 263 8.74 1.36 0.65
CA VAL A 263 8.52 -0.08 0.92
C VAL A 263 7.77 -0.34 2.23
N GLY A 264 7.64 0.66 3.10
CA GLY A 264 6.91 0.55 4.36
C GLY A 264 6.69 1.91 5.02
N ALA A 265 6.09 1.91 6.19
CA ALA A 265 5.96 3.10 7.02
C ALA A 265 5.86 2.73 8.50
N GLN A 266 6.36 3.60 9.37
CA GLN A 266 6.26 3.42 10.81
C GLN A 266 6.37 4.77 11.53
N GLY A 267 5.54 4.96 12.55
CA GLY A 267 5.51 6.23 13.28
C GLY A 267 5.22 7.38 12.34
N GLY A 268 6.01 8.44 12.33
CA GLY A 268 5.84 9.58 11.41
C GLY A 268 6.68 9.52 10.13
N ARG A 269 7.19 8.35 9.73
CA ARG A 269 8.15 8.21 8.62
C ARG A 269 7.78 7.09 7.66
N LEU A 270 8.22 7.24 6.42
CA LEU A 270 8.17 6.22 5.37
C LEU A 270 9.50 5.48 5.35
N LEU A 271 9.49 4.16 5.17
CA LEU A 271 10.68 3.37 4.88
C LEU A 271 10.89 3.36 3.37
N THR A 272 12.08 3.76 2.92
CA THR A 272 12.46 3.69 1.51
C THR A 272 13.56 2.65 1.30
N SER A 273 13.67 2.17 0.07
CA SER A 273 14.80 1.36 -0.39
C SER A 273 15.34 1.91 -1.70
N ARG A 274 16.66 1.88 -1.90
CA ARG A 274 17.28 2.28 -3.16
C ARG A 274 18.59 1.52 -3.42
N PRO A 275 18.91 1.19 -4.67
CA PRO A 275 20.24 0.72 -5.02
C PRO A 275 21.25 1.87 -4.96
N VAL A 276 22.45 1.56 -4.47
CA VAL A 276 23.59 2.48 -4.39
C VAL A 276 24.81 1.81 -4.98
N ALA A 277 25.36 2.41 -6.03
CA ALA A 277 26.55 1.96 -6.72
C ALA A 277 27.68 2.99 -6.58
N ASP A 278 28.93 2.55 -6.78
CA ASP A 278 30.12 3.42 -6.73
C ASP A 278 30.16 4.48 -7.85
N ALA A 279 29.41 4.25 -8.92
CA ALA A 279 29.27 5.16 -10.05
C ALA A 279 27.79 5.52 -10.29
N PRO A 280 27.51 6.69 -10.90
CA PRO A 280 26.16 7.04 -11.31
C PRO A 280 25.53 5.94 -12.16
N LEU A 281 24.30 5.56 -11.83
CA LEU A 281 23.56 4.50 -12.52
C LEU A 281 23.13 4.98 -13.92
N PRO A 282 23.59 4.32 -15.01
CA PRO A 282 23.13 4.60 -16.37
C PRO A 282 21.64 4.34 -16.55
N ASP A 283 21.03 4.96 -17.56
CA ASP A 283 19.68 4.61 -17.98
C ASP A 283 19.66 3.18 -18.57
N PRO A 284 18.94 2.21 -17.96
CA PRO A 284 18.89 0.83 -18.43
C PRO A 284 18.18 0.69 -19.78
N GLY A 285 17.30 1.63 -20.15
CA GLY A 285 16.65 1.67 -21.46
C GLY A 285 17.58 2.14 -22.58
N GLN A 286 18.68 2.83 -22.25
CA GLN A 286 19.69 3.27 -23.22
C GLN A 286 20.91 2.35 -23.27
N ASN A 287 21.36 1.85 -22.12
CA ASN A 287 22.53 0.99 -22.03
C ASN A 287 22.43 0.00 -20.86
N TRP A 288 21.73 -1.10 -21.12
CA TRP A 288 21.58 -2.21 -20.18
C TRP A 288 22.91 -2.78 -19.69
N GLU A 289 23.90 -2.97 -20.57
CA GLU A 289 25.19 -3.57 -20.17
C GLU A 289 25.95 -2.71 -19.16
N ALA A 290 25.93 -1.38 -19.35
CA ALA A 290 26.56 -0.46 -18.41
C ALA A 290 25.78 -0.35 -17.08
N TYR A 291 24.44 -0.39 -17.14
CA TYR A 291 23.61 -0.45 -15.95
C TYR A 291 23.86 -1.71 -15.13
N ASP A 292 23.83 -2.87 -15.78
CA ASP A 292 24.07 -4.16 -15.14
C ASP A 292 25.47 -4.21 -14.51
N ALA A 293 26.50 -3.73 -15.22
CA ALA A 293 27.86 -3.65 -14.69
C ALA A 293 27.98 -2.73 -13.47
N ALA A 294 27.28 -1.59 -13.44
CA ALA A 294 27.25 -0.70 -12.27
C ALA A 294 26.52 -1.35 -11.08
N MET A 295 25.51 -2.18 -11.36
CA MET A 295 24.69 -2.85 -10.34
C MET A 295 25.36 -4.10 -9.74
N GLN A 296 26.39 -4.67 -10.37
CA GLN A 296 27.08 -5.88 -9.89
C GLN A 296 27.69 -5.74 -8.49
N ASN A 297 28.17 -4.55 -8.13
CA ASN A 297 28.75 -4.27 -6.80
C ASN A 297 27.88 -3.31 -5.98
N ALA A 298 26.64 -3.06 -6.42
CA ALA A 298 25.74 -2.18 -5.70
C ALA A 298 25.28 -2.80 -4.38
N VAL A 299 24.94 -1.93 -3.45
CA VAL A 299 24.21 -2.27 -2.22
C VAL A 299 22.79 -1.74 -2.32
N VAL A 300 21.88 -2.30 -1.52
CA VAL A 300 20.55 -1.73 -1.31
C VAL A 300 20.55 -1.07 0.07
N GLU A 301 20.33 0.25 0.07
CA GLU A 301 20.16 1.03 1.28
C GLU A 301 18.68 1.14 1.63
N TYR A 302 18.38 0.96 2.91
CA TYR A 302 17.07 1.24 3.51
C TYR A 302 17.19 2.47 4.40
N ASP A 303 16.32 3.45 4.18
CA ASP A 303 16.33 4.74 4.88
C ASP A 303 14.93 5.06 5.43
N TRP A 304 14.88 5.70 6.60
CA TRP A 304 13.65 6.38 7.02
C TRP A 304 13.58 7.76 6.37
N LEU A 305 12.52 8.01 5.62
CA LEU A 305 12.17 9.26 4.98
C LEU A 305 11.09 10.00 5.78
N ASP A 306 11.37 11.25 6.14
CA ASP A 306 10.35 12.22 6.55
C ASP A 306 9.78 12.90 5.29
N PRO A 307 8.52 12.64 4.90
CA PRO A 307 7.96 13.21 3.68
C PRO A 307 7.71 14.72 3.76
N ALA A 308 7.65 15.31 4.96
CA ALA A 308 7.44 16.75 5.12
C ALA A 308 8.73 17.54 4.91
N THR A 309 9.88 16.99 5.33
CA THR A 309 11.18 17.68 5.24
C THR A 309 12.08 17.14 4.12
N GLY A 310 11.80 15.94 3.61
CA GLY A 310 12.69 15.21 2.71
C GLY A 310 13.97 14.71 3.41
N MET A 311 14.05 14.76 4.73
CA MET A 311 15.21 14.23 5.46
C MET A 311 15.20 12.70 5.46
N ARG A 312 16.39 12.11 5.31
CA ARG A 312 16.61 10.66 5.39
C ARG A 312 17.53 10.30 6.54
N SER A 313 17.28 9.16 7.17
CA SER A 313 18.20 8.56 8.15
C SER A 313 18.38 7.08 7.85
N LYS A 314 19.64 6.68 7.66
CA LYS A 314 20.02 5.31 7.32
C LYS A 314 19.58 4.29 8.37
N VAL A 315 19.02 3.18 7.90
CA VAL A 315 18.54 2.06 8.71
C VAL A 315 19.45 0.85 8.54
N LEU A 316 19.65 0.42 7.30
CA LEU A 316 20.35 -0.79 6.95
C LEU A 316 20.94 -0.67 5.54
N GLU A 317 22.05 -1.36 5.30
CA GLU A 317 22.58 -1.60 3.97
C GLU A 317 22.79 -3.11 3.79
N ARG A 318 22.42 -3.65 2.64
CA ARG A 318 22.64 -5.05 2.29
C ARG A 318 23.30 -5.16 0.92
N PRO A 319 24.16 -6.16 0.69
CA PRO A 319 24.58 -6.51 -0.67
C PRO A 319 23.36 -6.70 -1.56
N ARG A 320 23.45 -6.25 -2.81
CA ARG A 320 22.41 -6.55 -3.79
C ARG A 320 22.48 -8.03 -4.17
N ASP A 321 21.38 -8.74 -3.96
CA ASP A 321 21.20 -10.08 -4.48
C ASP A 321 20.71 -10.03 -5.92
N ALA A 322 21.36 -10.78 -6.82
CA ALA A 322 21.00 -10.88 -8.21
C ALA A 322 19.81 -11.82 -8.46
N SER A 323 19.45 -12.68 -7.50
CA SER A 323 18.34 -13.64 -7.62
C SER A 323 16.98 -13.08 -7.19
N LEU A 324 16.98 -12.00 -6.40
CA LEU A 324 15.78 -11.42 -5.83
C LEU A 324 15.27 -10.27 -6.72
N TYR A 325 13.95 -10.19 -6.87
CA TYR A 325 13.28 -9.04 -7.49
C TYR A 325 13.70 -7.73 -6.78
N GLU A 326 13.34 -6.58 -7.37
CA GLU A 326 13.81 -5.23 -7.04
C GLU A 326 13.90 -4.86 -5.54
N ASP A 327 13.21 -5.56 -4.63
CA ASP A 327 13.17 -5.32 -3.18
C ASP A 327 14.23 -6.04 -2.35
N ASN A 328 15.18 -6.77 -2.97
CA ASN A 328 16.31 -7.44 -2.29
C ASN A 328 15.88 -8.36 -1.13
N GLY A 329 14.78 -9.09 -1.35
CA GLY A 329 14.20 -10.01 -0.37
C GLY A 329 13.37 -9.36 0.72
N PHE A 330 13.15 -8.05 0.72
CA PHE A 330 12.31 -7.41 1.72
C PHE A 330 10.86 -7.89 1.63
N CYS A 331 10.32 -8.41 2.73
CA CYS A 331 8.96 -8.93 2.79
C CYS A 331 7.96 -7.93 3.38
N GLY A 332 8.41 -6.99 4.21
CA GLY A 332 7.57 -6.04 4.92
C GLY A 332 8.09 -5.71 6.33
N LEU A 333 7.30 -4.92 7.07
CA LEU A 333 7.59 -4.60 8.46
C LEU A 333 6.83 -5.52 9.42
N LEU A 334 7.49 -5.95 10.49
CA LEU A 334 6.89 -6.72 11.58
C LEU A 334 7.21 -6.03 12.90
N ASN A 335 6.23 -5.38 13.52
CA ASN A 335 6.41 -4.71 14.81
C ASN A 335 7.58 -3.71 14.81
N GLY A 336 7.88 -3.12 13.65
CA GLY A 336 8.99 -2.20 13.41
C GLY A 336 10.33 -2.84 13.05
N GLU A 337 10.42 -4.16 13.01
CA GLU A 337 11.55 -4.88 12.42
C GLU A 337 11.37 -5.02 10.90
N LEU A 338 12.47 -4.96 10.15
CA LEU A 338 12.47 -5.21 8.71
C LEU A 338 12.60 -6.71 8.48
N VAL A 339 11.63 -7.32 7.80
CA VAL A 339 11.63 -8.76 7.51
C VAL A 339 12.18 -9.02 6.12
N PHE A 340 13.08 -9.98 6.01
CA PHE A 340 13.73 -10.37 4.77
C PHE A 340 13.65 -11.87 4.54
N GLU A 341 13.43 -12.24 3.28
CA GLU A 341 13.80 -13.53 2.72
C GLU A 341 15.30 -13.50 2.40
N GLU A 342 16.02 -14.51 2.87
CA GLU A 342 17.41 -14.77 2.50
C GLU A 342 17.49 -16.02 1.63
N GLN A 343 18.35 -15.96 0.62
CA GLN A 343 18.67 -17.08 -0.26
C GLN A 343 20.19 -17.28 -0.27
N GLU A 344 20.64 -18.45 0.15
CA GLU A 344 22.06 -18.83 0.13
C GLU A 344 22.23 -20.02 -0.82
N LEU A 345 23.17 -19.92 -1.76
CA LEU A 345 23.54 -21.08 -2.58
C LEU A 345 24.20 -22.13 -1.69
N GLN A 346 23.71 -23.36 -1.75
CA GLN A 346 24.39 -24.50 -1.13
C GLN A 346 25.76 -24.72 -1.78
N ASP A 347 26.67 -25.38 -1.05
CA ASP A 347 28.06 -25.65 -1.44
C ASP A 347 28.20 -26.34 -2.82
N ASP A 348 27.17 -27.06 -3.29
CA ASP A 348 27.16 -27.73 -4.60
C ASP A 348 26.68 -26.86 -5.76
N GLY A 349 26.22 -25.63 -5.48
CA GLY A 349 25.76 -24.64 -6.44
C GLY A 349 24.41 -24.96 -7.09
N THR A 350 23.66 -25.95 -6.60
CA THR A 350 22.43 -26.44 -7.25
C THR A 350 21.14 -26.09 -6.51
N ALA A 351 21.19 -25.89 -5.19
CA ALA A 351 20.03 -25.58 -4.37
C ALA A 351 20.20 -24.26 -3.60
N LEU A 352 19.09 -23.56 -3.38
CA LEU A 352 19.03 -22.35 -2.55
C LEU A 352 18.49 -22.73 -1.16
N ASP A 353 19.30 -22.53 -0.14
CA ASP A 353 18.85 -22.49 1.24
C ASP A 353 18.10 -21.18 1.46
N ARG A 354 16.82 -21.29 1.75
CA ARG A 354 15.94 -20.15 2.03
C ARG A 354 15.76 -19.99 3.53
N ALA A 355 15.60 -18.76 3.99
CA ALA A 355 15.27 -18.43 5.38
C ALA A 355 14.47 -17.13 5.45
N PHE A 356 13.75 -16.94 6.56
CA PHE A 356 13.18 -15.63 6.92
C PHE A 356 13.86 -15.10 8.17
N CYS A 357 14.30 -13.85 8.11
CA CYS A 357 14.96 -13.17 9.22
C CYS A 357 14.36 -11.77 9.43
N ALA A 358 14.49 -11.26 10.64
CA ALA A 358 14.07 -9.93 11.02
C ALA A 358 15.27 -9.11 11.50
N TYR A 359 15.35 -7.86 11.06
CA TYR A 359 16.33 -6.89 11.51
C TYR A 359 15.65 -5.85 12.40
N ASP A 360 16.12 -5.73 13.64
CA ASP A 360 15.72 -4.68 14.56
C ASP A 360 16.55 -3.41 14.30
N PRO A 361 15.94 -2.34 13.75
CA PRO A 361 16.67 -1.11 13.45
C PRO A 361 17.08 -0.32 14.70
N ALA A 362 16.43 -0.54 15.85
CA ALA A 362 16.77 0.12 17.10
C ALA A 362 17.98 -0.53 17.79
N ALA A 363 18.06 -1.86 17.75
CA ALA A 363 19.18 -2.63 18.31
C ALA A 363 20.35 -2.82 17.32
N GLY A 364 20.09 -2.74 16.02
CA GLY A 364 21.08 -3.06 14.98
C GLY A 364 21.41 -4.55 14.92
N THR A 365 20.42 -5.41 15.23
CA THR A 365 20.62 -6.85 15.37
C THR A 365 19.68 -7.65 14.48
N TRP A 366 20.17 -8.79 14.00
CA TRP A 366 19.38 -9.78 13.25
C TRP A 366 18.87 -10.88 14.17
N ARG A 367 17.69 -11.41 13.85
CA ARG A 367 17.18 -12.66 14.42
C ARG A 367 16.55 -13.53 13.33
N ASP A 368 16.73 -14.83 13.45
CA ASP A 368 16.02 -15.78 12.59
C ASP A 368 14.55 -15.83 13.00
N LEU A 369 13.65 -15.73 12.02
CA LEU A 369 12.24 -16.08 12.18
C LEU A 369 12.02 -17.55 11.86
N LEU A 370 12.63 -18.02 10.77
CA LEU A 370 12.54 -19.40 10.33
C LEU A 370 13.78 -19.79 9.52
N ARG A 371 14.65 -20.61 10.12
CA ARG A 371 15.87 -21.15 9.50
C ARG A 371 16.17 -22.56 10.05
N PRO A 372 16.38 -23.58 9.20
CA PRO A 372 16.05 -23.61 7.77
C PRO A 372 14.53 -23.58 7.55
N LEU A 373 14.07 -23.32 6.31
CA LEU A 373 12.66 -23.53 5.97
C LEU A 373 12.30 -25.03 6.06
N PRO A 374 11.23 -25.41 6.78
CA PRO A 374 10.76 -26.79 6.81
C PRO A 374 10.26 -27.30 5.44
N ASP A 375 9.80 -26.38 4.59
CA ASP A 375 9.38 -26.65 3.21
C ASP A 375 9.89 -25.55 2.28
N ALA A 376 10.56 -25.94 1.19
CA ALA A 376 11.21 -25.01 0.27
C ALA A 376 10.22 -24.17 -0.56
N SER A 377 8.95 -24.56 -0.63
CA SER A 377 7.89 -23.82 -1.32
C SER A 377 7.29 -22.69 -0.47
N MET A 378 7.64 -22.61 0.82
CA MET A 378 7.07 -21.59 1.71
C MET A 378 7.36 -20.18 1.20
N THR A 379 6.33 -19.34 1.21
CA THR A 379 6.40 -17.92 0.90
C THR A 379 5.73 -17.15 2.02
N LEU A 380 6.38 -16.07 2.43
CA LEU A 380 5.79 -15.09 3.35
C LEU A 380 5.28 -13.94 2.50
N ARG A 381 3.96 -13.74 2.50
CA ARG A 381 3.36 -12.57 1.88
C ARG A 381 2.91 -11.62 3.00
N HIS A 382 3.49 -10.42 3.03
CA HIS A 382 3.02 -9.26 3.81
C HIS A 382 2.89 -9.52 5.32
N PRO A 383 4.00 -9.52 6.08
CA PRO A 383 3.95 -9.65 7.54
C PRO A 383 3.16 -8.51 8.21
N ASP A 384 3.01 -7.37 7.52
CA ASP A 384 2.21 -6.22 7.94
C ASP A 384 0.70 -6.44 7.81
N ALA A 385 0.24 -7.37 6.98
CA ALA A 385 -1.17 -7.75 6.85
C ALA A 385 -1.70 -8.52 8.08
N ALA A 386 -0.81 -9.00 8.96
CA ALA A 386 -1.18 -9.72 10.16
C ALA A 386 -1.72 -8.82 11.29
N CYS A 387 -1.65 -7.49 11.14
CA CYS A 387 -2.12 -6.53 12.12
C CYS A 387 -3.31 -5.70 11.62
N PRO A 388 -4.34 -5.49 12.46
CA PRO A 388 -5.27 -4.37 12.31
C PRO A 388 -4.54 -3.03 12.11
N ALA A 389 -4.91 -2.30 11.06
CA ALA A 389 -4.35 -0.99 10.75
C ALA A 389 -4.70 0.09 11.81
N SER A 390 -5.75 -0.12 12.61
CA SER A 390 -6.29 0.86 13.55
C SER A 390 -5.52 0.99 14.88
N SER A 391 -4.53 0.14 15.15
CA SER A 391 -3.78 0.24 16.41
C SER A 391 -2.30 0.51 16.19
N ALA A 392 -1.87 1.72 16.59
CA ALA A 392 -0.47 2.08 16.80
C ALA A 392 0.27 1.19 17.82
N ALA A 393 -0.45 0.24 18.45
CA ALA A 393 0.03 -0.74 19.41
C ALA A 393 -0.08 -2.19 18.90
N CYS A 394 -0.50 -2.43 17.65
CA CYS A 394 -0.63 -3.80 17.17
C CYS A 394 0.75 -4.43 17.05
N THR A 395 0.98 -5.45 17.88
CA THR A 395 2.08 -6.38 17.66
C THR A 395 1.50 -7.62 17.02
N ALA A 396 1.82 -7.93 15.76
CA ALA A 396 1.44 -9.19 15.13
C ALA A 396 2.13 -10.32 15.89
N PRO A 397 1.41 -11.17 16.63
CA PRO A 397 2.01 -12.32 17.31
C PRO A 397 2.17 -13.52 16.37
N TYR A 398 1.56 -13.44 15.18
CA TYR A 398 1.46 -14.54 14.24
C TYR A 398 1.82 -14.06 12.84
N LEU A 399 2.56 -14.89 12.11
CA LEU A 399 2.76 -14.77 10.67
C LEU A 399 2.17 -16.00 10.00
N TRP A 400 1.65 -15.86 8.79
CA TRP A 400 1.22 -17.01 8.00
C TRP A 400 1.97 -17.08 6.67
N PHE A 401 2.21 -18.30 6.23
CA PHE A 401 2.96 -18.64 5.03
C PHE A 401 2.08 -19.46 4.11
N THR A 402 2.19 -19.26 2.80
CA THR A 402 1.61 -20.16 1.79
C THR A 402 2.70 -20.96 1.12
N GLY A 403 2.35 -22.09 0.48
CA GLY A 403 3.30 -22.91 -0.27
C GLY A 403 2.56 -23.92 -1.14
N SER A 404 3.30 -24.76 -1.87
CA SER A 404 2.73 -25.70 -2.84
C SER A 404 3.33 -27.09 -2.74
N SER A 405 2.47 -28.10 -2.83
CA SER A 405 2.85 -29.51 -2.98
C SER A 405 3.16 -29.92 -4.43
N GLY A 406 3.11 -28.98 -5.38
CA GLY A 406 3.48 -29.18 -6.79
C GLY A 406 2.42 -28.76 -7.82
N TRP A 407 1.21 -28.33 -7.40
CA TRP A 407 0.11 -27.95 -8.29
C TRP A 407 -0.77 -26.81 -7.74
N THR A 408 -0.19 -25.63 -7.47
CA THR A 408 -0.81 -24.40 -6.89
C THR A 408 -0.72 -24.29 -5.37
N GLU A 409 -0.85 -23.08 -4.81
CA GLU A 409 -0.63 -22.74 -3.39
C GLU A 409 -1.64 -23.43 -2.43
N ASP A 410 -1.48 -24.73 -2.20
CA ASP A 410 -2.39 -25.58 -1.44
C ASP A 410 -2.02 -25.77 0.03
N LEU A 411 -0.87 -25.25 0.46
CA LEU A 411 -0.33 -25.41 1.81
C LEU A 411 -0.32 -24.08 2.56
N THR A 412 -0.60 -24.14 3.88
CA THR A 412 -0.57 -22.99 4.79
C THR A 412 0.13 -23.34 6.10
N TRP A 413 0.94 -22.43 6.63
CA TRP A 413 1.53 -22.52 7.97
C TRP A 413 1.29 -21.23 8.74
N VAL A 414 1.24 -21.33 10.07
CA VAL A 414 1.20 -20.17 10.98
C VAL A 414 2.37 -20.27 11.97
N LEU A 415 3.20 -19.23 12.04
CA LEU A 415 4.29 -19.07 12.97
C LEU A 415 3.85 -18.18 14.14
N ASP A 416 3.88 -18.70 15.36
CA ASP A 416 3.83 -17.86 16.56
C ASP A 416 5.23 -17.29 16.83
N ILE A 417 5.41 -16.00 16.55
CA ILE A 417 6.73 -15.36 16.60
C ILE A 417 7.27 -15.21 18.03
N ARG A 418 6.41 -15.34 19.06
CA ARG A 418 6.81 -15.22 20.47
C ARG A 418 7.47 -16.51 20.95
N THR A 419 7.01 -17.64 20.44
CA THR A 419 7.48 -18.97 20.83
C THR A 419 8.41 -19.59 19.80
N GLY A 420 8.39 -19.10 18.55
CA GLY A 420 9.07 -19.73 17.41
C GLY A 420 8.35 -20.99 16.91
N THR A 421 7.12 -21.25 17.36
CA THR A 421 6.38 -22.47 16.98
C THR A 421 5.73 -22.28 15.62
N LEU A 422 6.12 -23.10 14.65
CA LEU A 422 5.48 -23.19 13.34
C LEU A 422 4.45 -24.32 13.34
N THR A 423 3.21 -24.00 12.96
CA THR A 423 2.10 -24.95 12.87
C THR A 423 1.64 -25.07 11.42
N ALA A 424 1.68 -26.28 10.86
CA ALA A 424 1.08 -26.57 9.57
C ALA A 424 -0.45 -26.67 9.69
N VAL A 425 -1.18 -25.87 8.92
CA VAL A 425 -2.65 -25.84 8.93
C VAL A 425 -3.19 -27.13 8.30
N GLN A 426 -3.95 -27.90 9.07
CA GLN A 426 -4.52 -29.18 8.62
C GLN A 426 -5.94 -29.04 8.09
N GLN A 427 -6.62 -27.95 8.47
CA GLN A 427 -7.97 -27.64 8.04
C GLN A 427 -8.00 -27.42 6.52
N LYS A 428 -9.06 -27.90 5.88
CA LYS A 428 -9.22 -27.84 4.42
C LYS A 428 -10.37 -26.91 4.03
N LEU A 429 -10.14 -26.13 3.00
CA LEU A 429 -11.15 -25.32 2.34
C LEU A 429 -12.17 -26.25 1.66
N ALA A 430 -13.45 -26.07 1.96
CA ALA A 430 -14.52 -26.83 1.30
C ALA A 430 -14.70 -26.34 -0.16
N ASP A 431 -15.06 -27.28 -1.04
CA ASP A 431 -15.37 -27.02 -2.46
C ASP A 431 -14.26 -26.32 -3.26
N ALA A 432 -13.02 -26.47 -2.81
CA ALA A 432 -11.85 -25.84 -3.43
C ALA A 432 -11.72 -26.19 -4.93
N PRO A 433 -11.57 -25.19 -5.82
CA PRO A 433 -11.69 -25.37 -7.28
C PRO A 433 -10.53 -26.17 -7.91
N TYR A 434 -9.38 -26.22 -7.24
CA TYR A 434 -8.15 -26.82 -7.78
C TYR A 434 -7.62 -27.98 -6.92
N GLY A 435 -8.51 -28.64 -6.16
CA GLY A 435 -8.15 -29.73 -5.26
C GLY A 435 -7.95 -29.28 -3.81
N PRO A 436 -7.48 -30.16 -2.91
CA PRO A 436 -7.49 -29.90 -1.47
C PRO A 436 -6.56 -28.75 -1.05
N GLN A 437 -7.13 -27.57 -0.80
CA GLN A 437 -6.41 -26.40 -0.31
C GLN A 437 -6.53 -26.28 1.22
N ALA A 438 -5.45 -25.88 1.89
CA ALA A 438 -5.50 -25.53 3.31
C ALA A 438 -6.33 -24.25 3.53
N VAL A 439 -7.00 -24.16 4.68
CA VAL A 439 -7.64 -22.92 5.12
C VAL A 439 -6.58 -21.84 5.31
N TYR A 440 -6.89 -20.62 4.86
CA TYR A 440 -5.98 -19.47 4.92
C TYR A 440 -6.53 -18.37 5.85
N PRO A 441 -5.76 -17.91 6.86
CA PRO A 441 -6.08 -16.71 7.64
C PRO A 441 -5.99 -15.45 6.77
N LEU A 442 -7.04 -14.63 6.81
CA LEU A 442 -7.10 -13.35 6.10
C LEU A 442 -6.76 -12.17 7.00
N ALA A 443 -7.21 -12.23 8.25
CA ALA A 443 -7.09 -11.15 9.20
C ALA A 443 -7.08 -11.70 10.62
N GLN A 444 -6.35 -11.01 11.50
CA GLN A 444 -6.47 -11.16 12.94
C GLN A 444 -7.42 -10.08 13.46
N THR A 445 -8.41 -10.49 14.25
CA THR A 445 -9.35 -9.58 14.92
C THR A 445 -8.72 -8.99 16.20
N ASP A 446 -9.24 -7.85 16.65
CA ASP A 446 -8.86 -7.23 17.92
C ASP A 446 -9.16 -8.11 19.14
N ASP A 447 -10.18 -8.96 19.05
CA ASP A 447 -10.61 -9.89 20.10
C ASP A 447 -9.93 -11.27 20.07
N GLY A 448 -8.87 -11.44 19.28
CA GLY A 448 -8.00 -12.63 19.33
C GLY A 448 -8.51 -13.83 18.54
N ARG A 449 -9.24 -13.60 17.45
CA ARG A 449 -9.70 -14.59 16.48
C ARG A 449 -9.02 -14.38 15.13
N PHE A 450 -9.08 -15.40 14.28
CA PHE A 450 -8.81 -15.27 12.86
C PHE A 450 -10.13 -15.21 12.07
N LEU A 451 -10.16 -14.32 11.08
CA LEU A 451 -11.05 -14.43 9.93
C LEU A 451 -10.41 -15.37 8.91
N VAL A 452 -11.15 -16.39 8.45
CA VAL A 452 -10.65 -17.41 7.51
C VAL A 452 -11.64 -17.65 6.37
N ARG A 453 -11.14 -18.06 5.20
CA ARG A 453 -11.95 -18.62 4.10
C ARG A 453 -12.23 -20.09 4.37
N THR A 454 -13.49 -20.50 4.44
CA THR A 454 -13.88 -21.87 4.80
C THR A 454 -14.49 -22.68 3.67
N ALA A 455 -15.11 -22.04 2.68
CA ALA A 455 -15.61 -22.72 1.49
C ALA A 455 -15.52 -21.81 0.26
N TYR A 456 -15.30 -22.40 -0.91
CA TYR A 456 -15.41 -21.71 -2.19
C TYR A 456 -16.84 -21.82 -2.72
N ARG A 457 -17.44 -20.70 -3.13
CA ARG A 457 -18.85 -20.62 -3.56
C ARG A 457 -19.05 -20.75 -5.07
N GLY A 458 -18.00 -20.79 -5.88
CA GLY A 458 -18.10 -20.86 -7.34
C GLY A 458 -17.51 -19.63 -8.05
N GLU A 459 -17.98 -19.35 -9.27
CA GLU A 459 -17.43 -18.32 -10.16
C GLU A 459 -17.12 -16.99 -9.43
N GLY A 460 -15.88 -16.53 -9.56
CA GLY A 460 -15.49 -15.18 -9.16
C GLY A 460 -14.81 -15.01 -7.81
N GLU A 461 -14.09 -16.02 -7.32
CA GLU A 461 -13.35 -15.92 -6.05
C GLU A 461 -14.28 -15.60 -4.87
N LEU A 462 -15.52 -16.09 -4.93
CA LEU A 462 -16.48 -15.97 -3.84
C LEU A 462 -16.19 -17.05 -2.78
N TYR A 463 -16.12 -16.63 -1.52
CA TYR A 463 -15.86 -17.54 -0.40
C TYR A 463 -16.88 -17.36 0.73
N ASP A 464 -17.13 -18.45 1.44
CA ASP A 464 -17.67 -18.39 2.80
C ASP A 464 -16.55 -18.00 3.77
N TYR A 465 -16.87 -17.08 4.67
CA TYR A 465 -15.97 -16.65 5.74
C TYR A 465 -16.41 -17.20 7.09
N SER A 466 -15.45 -17.37 8.00
CA SER A 466 -15.72 -17.76 9.37
C SER A 466 -14.74 -17.13 10.34
N LEU A 467 -15.16 -17.00 11.60
CA LEU A 467 -14.34 -16.59 12.72
C LEU A 467 -13.97 -17.79 13.59
N ILE A 468 -12.73 -17.83 14.08
CA ILE A 468 -12.24 -18.89 14.98
C ILE A 468 -11.17 -18.37 15.93
N GLY A 469 -11.23 -18.78 17.20
CA GLY A 469 -10.18 -18.46 18.17
C GLY A 469 -8.83 -19.00 17.74
N ILE A 470 -7.78 -18.20 17.85
CA ILE A 470 -6.44 -18.52 17.30
C ILE A 470 -5.90 -19.84 17.86
N ASP A 471 -5.96 -20.04 19.18
CA ASP A 471 -5.48 -21.28 19.81
C ASP A 471 -6.23 -22.52 19.33
N ALA A 472 -7.55 -22.41 19.11
CA ALA A 472 -8.36 -23.50 18.59
C ALA A 472 -7.99 -23.81 17.14
N PHE A 473 -7.76 -22.78 16.32
CA PHE A 473 -7.30 -22.91 14.94
C PHE A 473 -5.93 -23.61 14.88
N LEU A 474 -4.97 -23.19 15.69
CA LEU A 474 -3.63 -23.80 15.74
C LEU A 474 -3.66 -25.26 16.23
N GLN A 475 -4.69 -25.67 16.98
CA GLN A 475 -4.92 -27.06 17.39
C GLN A 475 -5.65 -27.91 16.34
N GLY A 476 -5.92 -27.36 15.15
CA GLY A 476 -6.60 -28.07 14.07
C GLY A 476 -8.13 -28.08 14.17
N SER A 477 -8.73 -27.26 15.05
CA SER A 477 -10.19 -27.20 15.20
C SER A 477 -10.85 -26.66 13.94
N THR A 478 -12.03 -27.20 13.63
CA THR A 478 -12.98 -26.72 12.61
C THR A 478 -14.30 -26.24 13.23
N ALA A 479 -14.31 -25.99 14.55
CA ALA A 479 -15.44 -25.42 15.27
C ALA A 479 -15.56 -23.91 14.98
N TYR A 480 -15.84 -23.60 13.72
CA TYR A 480 -15.97 -22.25 13.20
C TYR A 480 -17.24 -21.56 13.71
N THR A 481 -17.18 -20.23 13.82
CA THR A 481 -18.36 -19.36 13.86
C THR A 481 -18.57 -18.84 12.44
N PRO A 482 -19.51 -19.40 11.65
CA PRO A 482 -19.72 -18.99 10.27
C PRO A 482 -20.17 -17.53 10.19
N VAL A 483 -19.65 -16.79 9.22
CA VAL A 483 -20.16 -15.46 8.89
C VAL A 483 -21.46 -15.64 8.12
N GLN A 484 -22.52 -14.96 8.56
CA GLN A 484 -23.75 -14.85 7.80
C GLN A 484 -23.51 -13.91 6.62
N MET A 485 -23.26 -14.50 5.46
CA MET A 485 -23.05 -13.76 4.21
C MET A 485 -24.34 -13.12 3.71
N LEU A 486 -24.20 -12.04 2.93
CA LEU A 486 -25.28 -11.51 2.13
C LEU A 486 -25.76 -12.58 1.13
N ALA A 487 -27.08 -12.59 0.88
CA ALA A 487 -27.75 -13.57 0.04
C ALA A 487 -27.86 -13.10 -1.41
#